data_AF-A0A067BUQ8-F1
#
_entry.id   AF-A0A067BUQ8-F1
#
_cell.length_a   1.000
_cell.length_b   1.000
_cell.length_c   1.000
_cell.angle_alpha   90.00
_cell.angle_beta   90.00
_cell.angle_gamma   90.00
#
_symmetry.space_group_name_H-M   'P 1'
#
loop_
_entity.id
_entity.type
_entity.pdbx_description
1 polymer ?
#
loop_
_entity_poly.entity_id
_entity_poly.type
_entity_poly.pdbx_seq_one_letter_code
_entity_poly.pdbx_strand_id
1 'polypeptide(L)'
;MSFVKSGYLLKEGSGQGLFQKKNWKRRYFELTSSTLRYSVLEQDAKVRGQINLDGLSGKAIETLAPETGADVALPTSQWRFVVATHDRRLVVATSSEQEMCDWVDALLRVLHEEPRFDTTPRSRPTLSPNELHKYPFAKPAAYGSLPIIKLALTKIDVAA
;
A
#
# COMPACT_ATOMS: atom_id res chain seq x y z
N MET A 1 5.33 -13.18 12.67
CA MET A 1 4.80 -12.17 11.74
C MET A 1 3.61 -11.53 12.40
N SER A 2 3.62 -10.22 12.63
CA SER A 2 2.48 -9.48 13.17
C SER A 2 1.60 -9.00 12.01
N PHE A 3 0.31 -9.32 12.03
CA PHE A 3 -0.65 -8.76 11.09
C PHE A 3 -1.00 -7.33 11.49
N VAL A 4 -1.03 -6.42 10.51
CA VAL A 4 -1.48 -5.03 10.69
C VAL A 4 -3.01 -4.97 10.65
N LYS A 5 -3.62 -5.70 9.71
CA LYS A 5 -5.08 -5.84 9.58
C LYS A 5 -5.40 -7.15 8.88
N SER A 6 -6.51 -7.78 9.24
CA SER A 6 -7.02 -8.96 8.53
C SER A 6 -8.55 -8.98 8.52
N GLY A 7 -9.14 -9.69 7.56
CA GLY A 7 -10.60 -9.79 7.45
C GLY A 7 -11.09 -10.31 6.09
N TYR A 8 -12.39 -10.63 6.01
CA TYR A 8 -13.01 -11.09 4.78
C TYR A 8 -13.42 -9.92 3.90
N LEU A 9 -12.96 -9.90 2.64
CA LEU A 9 -13.35 -8.92 1.64
C LEU A 9 -13.76 -9.60 0.33
N LEU A 10 -14.44 -8.86 -0.54
CA LEU A 10 -14.75 -9.29 -1.89
C LEU A 10 -13.70 -8.74 -2.85
N LYS A 11 -13.12 -9.59 -3.67
CA LYS A 11 -12.20 -9.15 -4.73
C LYS A 11 -12.73 -9.45 -6.11
N GLU A 12 -12.43 -8.56 -7.05
CA GLU A 12 -12.72 -8.78 -8.46
C GLU A 12 -11.81 -9.90 -9.01
N GLY A 13 -12.41 -10.82 -9.76
CA GLY A 13 -11.69 -11.85 -10.49
C GLY A 13 -10.84 -11.24 -11.62
N SER A 14 -9.69 -11.86 -11.94
CA SER A 14 -8.75 -11.36 -12.95
C SER A 14 -9.22 -11.53 -14.41
N GLY A 15 -10.50 -11.87 -14.65
CA GLY A 15 -11.16 -11.76 -15.95
C GLY A 15 -10.39 -12.26 -17.19
N GLN A 16 -9.70 -13.41 -17.14
CA GLN A 16 -9.08 -14.01 -18.33
C GLN A 16 -10.01 -14.95 -19.13
N GLY A 17 -11.33 -14.81 -18.96
CA GLY A 17 -12.32 -15.65 -19.65
C GLY A 17 -12.94 -14.96 -20.86
N LEU A 18 -13.32 -15.75 -21.87
CA LEU A 18 -14.02 -15.31 -23.09
C LEU A 18 -15.40 -14.67 -22.81
N PHE A 19 -15.97 -14.89 -21.62
CA PHE A 19 -17.19 -14.25 -21.15
C PHE A 19 -16.83 -13.31 -20.00
N GLN A 20 -16.78 -12.01 -20.32
CA GLN A 20 -16.36 -10.85 -19.51
C GLN A 20 -17.24 -10.58 -18.26
N LYS A 21 -17.73 -11.61 -17.56
CA LYS A 21 -18.44 -11.43 -16.28
C LYS A 21 -17.43 -11.17 -15.17
N LYS A 22 -17.54 -9.99 -14.56
CA LYS A 22 -16.82 -9.59 -13.34
C LYS A 22 -17.24 -10.50 -12.19
N ASN A 23 -16.50 -11.58 -11.97
CA ASN A 23 -16.77 -12.54 -10.91
C ASN A 23 -16.13 -12.07 -9.60
N TRP A 24 -16.95 -11.65 -8.64
CA TRP A 24 -16.51 -11.29 -7.30
C TRP A 24 -16.32 -12.53 -6.42
N LYS A 25 -15.22 -12.59 -5.67
CA LYS A 25 -14.89 -13.72 -4.80
C LYS A 25 -14.58 -13.25 -3.39
N ARG A 26 -15.27 -13.83 -2.40
CA ARG A 26 -14.94 -13.65 -0.97
C ARG A 26 -13.61 -14.31 -0.66
N ARG A 27 -12.69 -13.57 -0.05
CA ARG A 27 -11.36 -14.04 0.36
C ARG A 27 -11.01 -13.43 1.71
N TYR A 28 -10.26 -14.19 2.51
CA TYR A 28 -9.67 -13.66 3.72
C TYR A 28 -8.38 -12.94 3.35
N PHE A 29 -8.27 -11.66 3.72
CA PHE A 29 -7.14 -10.81 3.47
C PHE A 29 -6.31 -10.67 4.75
N GLU A 30 -4.99 -10.66 4.58
CA GLU A 30 -4.03 -10.43 5.64
C GLU A 30 -3.02 -9.40 5.15
N LEU A 31 -2.97 -8.26 5.84
CA LEU A 31 -2.00 -7.20 5.64
C LEU A 31 -0.89 -7.35 6.67
N THR A 32 0.34 -7.44 6.19
CA THR A 32 1.57 -7.35 6.99
C THR A 32 2.29 -6.03 6.70
N SER A 33 3.44 -5.83 7.33
CA SER A 33 4.30 -4.66 7.09
C SER A 33 4.91 -4.58 5.69
N SER A 34 4.81 -5.63 4.88
CA SER A 34 5.44 -5.67 3.55
C SER A 34 4.59 -6.36 2.48
N THR A 35 3.51 -7.03 2.87
CA THR A 35 2.70 -7.82 1.94
C THR A 35 1.21 -7.72 2.24
N LEU A 36 0.41 -7.70 1.18
CA LEU A 36 -1.02 -7.95 1.24
C LEU A 36 -1.30 -9.29 0.57
N ARG A 37 -1.70 -10.30 1.35
CA ARG A 37 -2.02 -11.64 0.84
C ARG A 37 -3.48 -11.99 1.07
N TYR A 38 -3.98 -12.94 0.29
CA TYR A 38 -5.33 -13.45 0.47
C TYR A 38 -5.47 -14.94 0.18
N SER A 39 -6.38 -15.57 0.91
CA SER A 39 -6.67 -17.00 0.90
C SER A 39 -8.18 -17.25 0.88
N VAL A 40 -8.62 -18.51 0.80
CA VAL A 40 -10.07 -18.80 0.81
C VAL A 40 -10.63 -18.64 2.22
N LEU A 41 -9.89 -19.11 3.22
CA LEU A 41 -10.24 -19.07 4.64
C LEU A 41 -9.09 -18.50 5.45
N GLU A 42 -9.39 -18.02 6.65
CA GLU A 42 -8.43 -17.44 7.60
C GLU A 42 -7.23 -18.34 7.91
N GLN A 43 -7.47 -19.64 8.13
CA GLN A 43 -6.42 -20.62 8.45
C GLN A 43 -6.02 -21.48 7.25
N ASP A 44 -6.32 -21.02 6.03
CA ASP A 44 -6.00 -21.76 4.82
C ASP A 44 -4.48 -21.79 4.58
N ALA A 45 -3.91 -22.98 4.50
CA ALA A 45 -2.49 -23.17 4.23
C ALA A 45 -2.09 -22.65 2.82
N LYS A 46 -3.05 -22.57 1.89
CA LYS A 46 -2.78 -22.18 0.50
C LYS A 46 -3.14 -20.72 0.22
N VAL A 47 -2.12 -19.88 0.10
CA VAL A 47 -2.26 -18.51 -0.41
C VAL A 47 -2.74 -18.54 -1.87
N ARG A 48 -3.78 -17.75 -2.17
CA ARG A 48 -4.36 -17.62 -3.52
C ARG A 48 -3.77 -16.49 -4.32
N GLY A 49 -3.21 -15.49 -3.63
CA GLY A 49 -2.40 -14.45 -4.21
C GLY A 49 -1.80 -13.56 -3.15
N GLN A 50 -0.74 -12.87 -3.54
CA GLN A 50 0.01 -11.95 -2.70
C GLN A 50 0.43 -10.76 -3.55
N ILE A 51 0.49 -9.60 -2.91
CA ILE A 51 1.03 -8.36 -3.44
C ILE A 51 2.15 -7.94 -2.50
N ASN A 52 3.33 -7.68 -3.05
CA ASN A 52 4.42 -7.08 -2.30
C ASN A 52 4.20 -5.56 -2.27
N LEU A 53 4.23 -4.99 -1.08
CA LEU A 53 4.03 -3.57 -0.83
C LEU A 53 5.35 -2.80 -0.76
N ASP A 54 6.47 -3.51 -0.60
CA ASP A 54 7.81 -2.91 -0.56
C ASP A 54 8.07 -2.06 -1.82
N GLY A 55 8.38 -0.79 -1.61
CA GLY A 55 8.69 0.16 -2.68
C GLY A 55 7.48 0.65 -3.48
N LEU A 56 6.24 0.25 -3.12
CA LEU A 56 5.05 0.89 -3.67
C LEU A 56 4.85 2.26 -3.02
N SER A 57 4.47 3.26 -3.84
CA SER A 57 4.06 4.57 -3.34
C SER A 57 2.60 4.53 -2.88
N GLY A 58 2.21 5.42 -1.96
CA GLY A 58 0.79 5.61 -1.59
C GLY A 58 -0.14 5.89 -2.78
N LYS A 59 0.40 6.38 -3.91
CA LYS A 59 -0.34 6.53 -5.19
C LYS A 59 -0.83 5.22 -5.80
N ALA A 60 -0.29 4.07 -5.36
CA ALA A 60 -0.76 2.75 -5.77
C ALA A 60 -2.15 2.41 -5.21
N ILE A 61 -2.63 3.17 -4.22
CA ILE A 61 -3.94 2.97 -3.60
C ILE A 61 -4.93 3.99 -4.17
N GLU A 62 -5.99 3.50 -4.81
CA GLU A 62 -7.06 4.33 -5.38
C GLU A 62 -8.40 3.97 -4.74
N THR A 63 -9.16 4.96 -4.26
CA THR A 63 -10.55 4.76 -3.84
C THR A 63 -11.46 4.95 -5.04
N LEU A 64 -12.37 4.02 -5.30
CA LEU A 64 -13.36 4.15 -6.37
C LEU A 64 -14.61 4.82 -5.80
N ALA A 65 -15.05 5.90 -6.45
CA ALA A 65 -16.28 6.58 -6.06
C ALA A 65 -17.49 5.65 -6.29
N PRO A 66 -18.56 5.80 -5.49
CA PRO A 66 -19.85 5.21 -5.81
C PRO A 66 -20.28 5.67 -7.21
N GLU A 67 -20.66 4.74 -8.08
CA GLU A 67 -21.20 5.12 -9.39
C GLU A 67 -22.61 5.67 -9.18
N THR A 68 -22.72 7.00 -9.17
CA THR A 68 -23.98 7.72 -9.01
C THR A 68 -24.77 7.64 -10.32
N GLY A 69 -25.55 6.58 -10.48
CA GLY A 69 -26.45 6.47 -11.63
C GLY A 69 -27.09 5.09 -11.69
N ALA A 70 -28.40 5.06 -11.40
CA ALA A 70 -29.50 4.18 -11.84
C ALA A 70 -29.26 2.75 -12.41
N ASP A 71 -28.09 2.14 -12.28
CA ASP A 71 -27.76 0.79 -12.75
C ASP A 71 -27.08 -0.02 -11.63
N VAL A 72 -27.49 0.22 -10.38
CA VAL A 72 -26.92 -0.43 -9.20
C VAL A 72 -27.57 -1.80 -9.00
N ALA A 73 -27.42 -2.66 -10.00
CA ALA A 73 -27.40 -4.11 -9.80
C ALA A 73 -25.94 -4.57 -9.65
N LEU A 74 -25.11 -3.78 -8.98
CA LEU A 74 -23.76 -4.22 -8.64
C LEU A 74 -23.93 -5.35 -7.61
N PRO A 75 -23.45 -6.57 -7.90
CA PRO A 75 -23.59 -7.71 -6.98
C PRO A 75 -22.78 -7.52 -5.68
N THR A 76 -22.08 -6.40 -5.55
CA THR A 76 -21.22 -6.02 -4.43
C THR A 76 -21.43 -4.55 -4.10
N SER A 77 -21.12 -4.20 -2.86
CA SER A 77 -21.07 -2.82 -2.37
C SER A 77 -20.39 -1.83 -3.32
N GLN A 78 -20.84 -0.58 -3.25
CA GLN A 78 -20.24 0.57 -3.94
C GLN A 78 -18.90 0.98 -3.34
N TRP A 79 -18.64 0.61 -2.08
CA TRP A 79 -17.43 0.95 -1.34
C TRP A 79 -16.28 0.06 -1.81
N ARG A 80 -15.35 0.66 -2.55
CA ARG A 80 -14.27 -0.07 -3.21
C ARG A 80 -12.97 0.70 -3.19
N PHE A 81 -11.89 -0.05 -3.06
CA PHE A 81 -10.54 0.45 -3.25
C PHE A 81 -9.76 -0.47 -4.19
N VAL A 82 -8.67 0.06 -4.72
CA VAL A 82 -7.79 -0.62 -5.66
C VAL A 82 -6.37 -0.57 -5.14
N VAL A 83 -5.69 -1.70 -5.24
CA VAL A 83 -4.24 -1.81 -5.07
C VAL A 83 -3.65 -2.06 -6.46
N ALA A 84 -2.99 -1.04 -7.01
CA ALA A 84 -2.37 -1.08 -8.33
C ALA A 84 -0.86 -1.33 -8.20
N THR A 85 -0.41 -2.47 -8.71
CA THR A 85 1.00 -2.80 -8.90
C THR A 85 1.35 -2.83 -10.38
N HIS A 86 2.65 -2.87 -10.66
CA HIS A 86 3.20 -2.92 -12.03
C HIS A 86 2.62 -4.08 -12.87
N ASP A 87 2.31 -5.21 -12.22
CA ASP A 87 1.84 -6.44 -12.85
C ASP A 87 0.32 -6.66 -12.69
N ARG A 88 -0.34 -5.93 -11.79
CA ARG A 88 -1.70 -6.27 -11.37
C ARG A 88 -2.47 -5.07 -10.83
N ARG A 89 -3.75 -5.01 -11.22
CA ARG A 89 -4.74 -4.15 -10.56
C ARG A 89 -5.71 -5.01 -9.75
N LEU A 90 -5.64 -4.92 -8.42
CA LEU A 90 -6.55 -5.66 -7.52
C LEU A 90 -7.67 -4.72 -7.07
N VAL A 91 -8.89 -4.95 -7.54
CA VAL A 91 -10.09 -4.25 -7.07
C VAL A 91 -10.73 -5.03 -5.92
N VAL A 92 -11.03 -4.33 -4.83
CA VAL A 92 -11.60 -4.88 -3.60
C VAL A 92 -12.85 -4.09 -3.22
N ALA A 93 -13.92 -4.80 -2.87
CA ALA A 93 -15.16 -4.24 -2.34
C ALA A 93 -15.30 -4.58 -0.85
N THR A 94 -15.71 -3.59 -0.07
CA THR A 94 -15.97 -3.68 1.37
C THR A 94 -17.46 -3.60 1.66
N SER A 95 -17.89 -4.04 2.84
CA SER A 95 -19.30 -3.97 3.24
C SER A 95 -19.78 -2.54 3.54
N SER A 96 -18.88 -1.65 3.93
CA SER A 96 -19.19 -0.26 4.30
C SER A 96 -18.06 0.71 3.92
N GLU A 97 -18.38 2.00 3.91
CA GLU A 97 -17.42 3.09 3.75
C GLU A 97 -16.38 3.07 4.88
N GLN A 98 -16.81 2.88 6.12
CA GLN A 98 -15.90 2.82 7.27
C GLN A 98 -14.87 1.69 7.10
N GLU A 99 -15.33 0.50 6.70
CA GLU A 99 -14.43 -0.63 6.47
C GLU A 99 -13.42 -0.31 5.34
N MET A 100 -13.86 0.35 4.27
CA MET A 100 -12.98 0.81 3.19
C MET A 100 -11.92 1.79 3.71
N CYS A 101 -12.33 2.81 4.45
CA CYS A 101 -11.43 3.80 5.06
C CYS A 101 -10.40 3.12 5.98
N ASP A 102 -10.83 2.20 6.83
CA ASP A 102 -9.92 1.47 7.73
C ASP A 102 -8.89 0.62 6.96
N TRP A 103 -9.28 0.01 5.84
CA TRP A 103 -8.35 -0.76 5.00
C TRP A 103 -7.38 0.13 4.24
N VAL A 104 -7.85 1.25 3.69
CA VAL A 104 -6.99 2.23 2.99
C VAL A 104 -6.01 2.87 3.95
N ASP A 105 -6.44 3.27 5.15
CA ASP A 105 -5.56 3.84 6.18
C ASP A 105 -4.47 2.84 6.60
N ALA A 106 -4.83 1.58 6.85
CA ALA A 106 -3.88 0.54 7.19
C ALA A 106 -2.85 0.30 6.06
N LEU A 107 -3.29 0.30 4.79
CA LEU A 107 -2.40 0.17 3.64
C LEU A 107 -1.46 1.37 3.51
N LEU A 108 -1.98 2.59 3.59
CA LEU A 108 -1.19 3.80 3.52
C LEU A 108 -0.17 3.86 4.65
N ARG A 109 -0.54 3.47 5.88
CA ARG A 109 0.40 3.37 7.00
C ARG A 109 1.57 2.44 6.70
N VAL A 110 1.31 1.29 6.08
CA VAL A 110 2.37 0.36 5.68
C VAL A 110 3.25 0.94 4.56
N LEU A 111 2.66 1.63 3.59
CA LEU A 111 3.39 2.26 2.48
C LEU A 111 4.19 3.51 2.89
N HIS A 112 3.75 4.19 3.95
CA HIS A 112 4.43 5.37 4.52
C HIS A 112 5.45 5.01 5.61
N GLU A 113 5.46 3.77 6.11
CA GLU A 113 6.60 3.26 6.86
C GLU A 113 7.77 3.10 5.87
N GLU A 114 8.49 4.22 5.65
CA GLU A 114 9.82 4.26 5.03
C GLU A 114 10.66 3.09 5.54
N PRO A 115 11.53 2.48 4.70
CA PRO A 115 12.24 1.27 5.04
C PRO A 115 12.89 1.46 6.39
N ARG A 116 12.46 0.63 7.35
CA ARG A 116 13.17 0.49 8.61
C ARG A 116 14.55 0.03 8.19
N PHE A 117 15.50 0.96 8.07
CA PHE A 117 16.90 0.62 8.05
C PHE A 117 17.07 -0.26 9.28
N ASP A 118 17.42 -1.53 9.07
CA ASP A 118 17.70 -2.43 10.17
C ASP A 118 18.74 -1.72 11.04
N THR A 119 18.32 -1.15 12.17
CA THR A 119 19.21 -0.68 13.24
C THR A 119 19.75 -1.89 13.98
N THR A 120 20.14 -2.93 13.24
CA THR A 120 21.18 -3.82 13.72
C THR A 120 22.46 -2.99 13.63
N PRO A 121 23.22 -2.80 14.73
CA PRO A 121 24.56 -2.24 14.62
C PRO A 121 25.41 -3.25 13.85
N ARG A 122 25.37 -3.17 12.52
CA ARG A 122 26.31 -3.84 11.64
C ARG A 122 27.65 -3.21 11.96
N SER A 123 28.52 -3.99 12.61
CA SER A 123 29.93 -3.67 12.74
C SER A 123 30.43 -3.18 11.39
N ARG A 124 30.81 -1.90 11.34
CA ARG A 124 31.36 -1.24 10.15
C ARG A 124 32.52 -2.11 9.65
N PRO A 125 32.53 -2.56 8.39
CA PRO A 125 33.77 -3.02 7.80
C PRO A 125 34.70 -1.81 7.76
N THR A 126 35.71 -1.80 8.62
CA THR A 126 36.82 -0.84 8.51
C THR A 126 37.56 -1.20 7.23
N LEU A 127 37.13 -0.63 6.11
CA LEU A 127 37.87 -0.71 4.86
C LEU A 127 39.18 0.04 5.07
N SER A 128 40.29 -0.66 4.92
CA SER A 128 41.61 -0.05 4.98
C SER A 128 41.79 0.98 3.85
N PRO A 129 42.64 2.01 4.02
CA PRO A 129 42.88 3.04 3.01
C PRO A 129 43.24 2.51 1.60
N ASN A 130 43.72 1.27 1.48
CA ASN A 130 44.09 0.65 0.21
C ASN A 130 42.91 0.08 -0.60
N GLU A 131 41.72 -0.08 -0.03
CA GLU A 131 40.54 -0.59 -0.75
C GLU A 131 39.75 0.52 -1.47
N LEU A 132 40.00 1.80 -1.15
CA LEU A 132 39.25 2.93 -1.70
C LEU A 132 39.46 3.12 -3.21
N HIS A 133 40.64 2.75 -3.72
CA HIS A 133 41.00 2.90 -5.14
C HIS A 133 40.24 1.94 -6.08
N LYS A 134 39.56 0.92 -5.56
CA LYS A 134 38.80 -0.06 -6.35
C LYS A 134 37.41 0.44 -6.77
N TYR A 135 36.95 1.58 -6.27
CA TYR A 135 35.63 2.14 -6.54
C TYR A 135 35.73 3.52 -7.21
N PRO A 136 35.79 3.61 -8.55
CA PRO A 136 36.05 4.87 -9.26
C PRO A 136 34.88 5.87 -9.32
N PHE A 137 33.73 5.60 -8.67
CA PHE A 137 32.55 6.49 -8.71
C PHE A 137 32.06 7.01 -7.35
N ALA A 138 32.80 6.80 -6.26
CA ALA A 138 32.47 7.43 -4.98
C ALA A 138 32.91 8.90 -4.99
N LYS A 139 32.11 9.79 -5.60
CA LYS A 139 32.24 11.23 -5.33
C LYS A 139 31.82 11.49 -3.88
N PRO A 140 32.55 12.33 -3.13
CA PRO A 140 32.09 12.80 -1.83
C PRO A 140 30.92 13.74 -2.07
N ALA A 141 29.70 13.32 -1.70
CA ALA A 141 28.57 14.24 -1.63
C ALA A 141 28.75 15.12 -0.38
N ALA A 142 29.54 16.18 -0.52
CA ALA A 142 29.44 17.36 0.30
C ALA A 142 28.25 18.19 -0.20
N TYR A 143 27.10 18.06 0.45
CA TYR A 143 26.05 19.08 0.57
C TYR A 143 25.51 18.89 1.99
N GLY A 144 25.74 19.78 2.95
CA GLY A 144 25.56 21.22 2.81
C GLY A 144 24.11 21.54 3.16
N SER A 145 23.89 21.95 4.41
CA SER A 145 22.69 22.58 4.98
C SER A 145 21.63 23.05 3.99
N LEU A 146 20.39 22.56 4.13
CA LEU A 146 19.14 23.18 3.65
C LEU A 146 17.97 22.74 4.58
N PRO A 147 16.88 23.52 4.72
CA PRO A 147 16.67 24.38 5.89
C PRO A 147 15.44 23.99 6.75
N ILE A 148 15.46 24.42 8.02
CA ILE A 148 14.24 24.56 8.83
C ILE A 148 13.54 25.87 8.43
N ILE A 149 12.39 25.81 7.76
CA ILE A 149 11.42 26.91 7.68
C ILE A 149 10.02 26.28 7.63
N LYS A 150 9.24 26.30 8.73
CA LYS A 150 8.18 27.29 9.03
C LYS A 150 7.30 27.66 7.83
N LEU A 151 6.02 27.30 7.90
CA LEU A 151 4.96 28.21 7.44
C LEU A 151 3.90 28.30 8.53
N ALA A 152 3.79 29.50 9.09
CA ALA A 152 2.77 29.88 10.04
C ALA A 152 1.55 30.45 9.31
N LEU A 153 0.37 30.10 9.84
CA LEU A 153 -0.82 30.93 10.06
C LEU A 153 -1.19 32.02 9.04
N THR A 154 -2.43 31.94 8.57
CA THR A 154 -3.32 33.11 8.45
C THR A 154 -4.66 32.78 9.08
N LYS A 155 -4.91 33.38 10.25
CA LYS A 155 -6.25 33.68 10.75
C LYS A 155 -6.91 34.66 9.77
N ILE A 156 -8.18 34.45 9.45
CA ILE A 156 -9.05 35.50 8.94
C ILE A 156 -10.16 35.65 9.98
N ASP A 157 -10.01 36.66 10.83
CA ASP A 157 -11.10 37.33 11.50
C ASP A 157 -11.37 38.62 10.71
N VAL A 158 -12.60 38.79 10.23
CA VAL A 158 -13.18 40.11 10.01
C VAL A 158 -14.60 40.05 10.57
N ALA A 159 -14.80 40.90 11.58
CA ALA A 159 -16.04 41.17 12.25
C ALA A 159 -16.99 42.02 11.39
N ALA A 160 -18.29 41.81 11.59
CA ALA A 160 -19.28 42.87 11.82
C ALA A 160 -20.42 42.29 12.65
#